data_AF-A0A059E4J3-F1
#
_entry.id   AF-A0A059E4J3-F1
#
_cell.length_a   1.000
_cell.length_b   1.000
_cell.length_c   1.000
_cell.angle_alpha   90.00
_cell.angle_beta   90.00
_cell.angle_gamma   90.00
#
_symmetry.space_group_name_H-M   'P 1'
#
loop_
_entity.id
_entity.type
_entity.pdbx_description
1 polymer ?
#
loop_
_entity_poly.entity_id
_entity_poly.type
_entity_poly.pdbx_seq_one_letter_code
_entity_poly.pdbx_strand_id
1 'polypeptide(L)'
;MRIKRDNFRGLRAIGAAISVLTLAACATSALNASAEPDDQNELPPLINDGFEGESALKFDWPMLEIGTGQYEDGPTGLTVLKFGKKVNAAVDARGGGPGTVNAEYLKLGYTQPELDAIVLSGGSWYGLEAATAVNTALLDDGYRGGHWNNVGLVVGSIIYDFGGRRLNEIYPDKRLAQLALRAAKPGVFPNGAFGAGRSAMNGGIFGCNARSGQGSAFRQIGDVKIAVFTVVNALGAVTDRDGNVVACHKGTNWPETLKASDLMGAAPASLQPDWNGDKDTQEFERKNTTISVVVTNRAMSPAELQRLAVQVHTSMARGIQPFASEFDGDVLYAVSTNEVEAGPGMNLPSMEIGVAASELMWDAILAAVPPQQVTQPKADPDLVIPSSTLREYVGTYKFSDFASLTVRLEDGNLVAEASGERDVFQITKAGPRRLLAAMQDVFTVDRGRYPFSVKFTGDTVIVNPGRWQQIGHRVEHE
;
A
#
# COMPACT_ATOMS: atom_id res chain seq x y z
N MET A 1 47.15 56.43 -12.29
CA MET A 1 46.75 57.56 -13.14
C MET A 1 45.50 58.19 -12.52
N ARG A 2 45.67 59.38 -11.91
CA ARG A 2 44.71 60.50 -11.66
C ARG A 2 43.28 60.29 -12.24
N ILE A 3 42.13 60.51 -11.56
CA ILE A 3 41.57 61.77 -10.99
C ILE A 3 40.23 61.54 -10.20
N LYS A 4 40.15 62.10 -8.97
CA LYS A 4 39.06 62.86 -8.23
C LYS A 4 37.64 62.29 -8.00
N ARG A 5 37.11 62.23 -6.75
CA ARG A 5 36.56 63.30 -5.81
C ARG A 5 35.15 63.76 -6.25
N ASP A 6 34.09 63.98 -5.45
CA ASP A 6 33.87 64.51 -4.07
C ASP A 6 32.46 64.05 -3.59
N ASN A 7 32.21 63.65 -2.33
CA ASN A 7 31.80 64.42 -1.13
C ASN A 7 30.52 65.28 -1.22
N PHE A 8 29.57 65.07 -0.29
CA PHE A 8 28.81 66.04 0.57
C PHE A 8 27.56 65.34 1.18
N ARG A 9 27.51 64.97 2.48
CA ARG A 9 27.17 65.74 3.71
C ARG A 9 25.80 66.45 3.75
N GLY A 10 24.82 65.79 4.39
CA GLY A 10 24.20 66.22 5.67
C GLY A 10 23.05 67.25 5.69
N LEU A 11 21.95 66.93 6.40
CA LEU A 11 21.27 67.67 7.50
C LEU A 11 19.91 66.98 7.84
N ARG A 12 19.63 66.58 9.10
CA ARG A 12 18.77 67.22 10.13
C ARG A 12 17.35 67.58 9.64
N ALA A 13 16.23 67.42 10.36
CA ALA A 13 15.80 66.86 11.65
C ALA A 13 14.26 67.06 11.73
N ILE A 14 13.59 66.53 12.78
CA ILE A 14 12.21 66.87 13.25
C ILE A 14 11.10 66.28 12.37
N GLY A 15 10.07 65.55 12.81
CA GLY A 15 9.41 65.37 14.11
C GLY A 15 7.89 65.36 13.83
N ALA A 16 7.14 64.40 14.40
CA ALA A 16 5.72 64.50 14.79
C ALA A 16 5.06 63.11 14.81
N ALA A 17 4.51 62.78 15.98
CA ALA A 17 3.55 61.71 16.17
C ALA A 17 2.20 62.09 15.54
N ILE A 18 1.54 61.16 14.85
CA ILE A 18 0.10 61.18 14.62
C ILE A 18 -0.43 59.78 14.91
N SER A 19 -1.20 59.69 15.99
CA SER A 19 -2.06 58.56 16.33
C SER A 19 -3.27 58.55 15.38
N VAL A 20 -3.52 57.43 14.71
CA VAL A 20 -4.85 57.09 14.20
C VAL A 20 -5.13 55.63 14.50
N LEU A 21 -6.03 55.41 15.47
CA LEU A 21 -6.81 54.18 15.57
C LEU A 21 -7.75 54.14 14.36
N THR A 22 -7.66 53.08 13.57
CA THR A 22 -8.77 52.62 12.73
C THR A 22 -8.95 51.12 12.95
N LEU A 23 -9.97 50.77 13.73
CA LEU A 23 -10.63 49.48 13.62
C LEU A 23 -11.14 49.35 12.18
N ALA A 24 -10.61 48.39 11.43
CA ALA A 24 -11.27 47.87 10.24
C ALA A 24 -11.56 46.39 10.51
N ALA A 25 -12.82 46.12 10.84
CA ALA A 25 -13.39 44.80 10.73
C ALA A 25 -13.45 44.44 9.24
N CYS A 26 -12.68 43.42 8.83
CA CYS A 26 -12.91 42.71 7.58
C CYS A 26 -13.27 41.27 7.93
N ALA A 27 -14.58 41.04 8.02
CA ALA A 27 -15.14 39.74 7.70
C ALA A 27 -14.97 39.47 6.20
N THR A 28 -15.04 38.18 5.86
CA THR A 28 -15.19 37.59 4.53
C THR A 28 -13.99 37.60 3.60
N SER A 29 -13.29 36.46 3.59
CA SER A 29 -13.23 35.64 2.39
C SER A 29 -13.12 34.18 2.82
N ALA A 30 -14.23 33.45 2.74
CA ALA A 30 -14.22 32.01 2.64
C ALA A 30 -13.29 31.66 1.47
N LEU A 31 -12.17 31.00 1.76
CA LEU A 31 -11.41 30.34 0.71
C LEU A 31 -12.27 29.18 0.24
N ASN A 32 -12.68 29.28 -1.02
CA ASN A 32 -13.39 28.27 -1.77
C ASN A 32 -12.67 26.92 -1.65
N ALA A 33 -13.48 25.87 -1.56
CA ALA A 33 -13.07 24.49 -1.72
C ALA A 33 -12.29 24.29 -3.04
N SER A 34 -11.02 23.92 -2.93
CA SER A 34 -10.37 23.03 -3.91
C SER A 34 -10.33 21.62 -3.31
N ALA A 35 -10.46 20.65 -4.20
CA ALA A 35 -11.07 19.34 -3.98
C ALA A 35 -10.06 18.18 -3.98
N GLU A 36 -8.77 18.50 -3.99
CA GLU A 36 -7.63 17.62 -3.73
C GLU A 36 -6.67 18.44 -2.84
N PRO A 37 -5.71 17.85 -2.10
CA PRO A 37 -4.46 18.57 -1.94
C PRO A 37 -3.95 18.81 -3.36
N ASP A 38 -3.93 20.08 -3.79
CA ASP A 38 -3.50 20.48 -5.14
C ASP A 38 -2.05 19.99 -5.45
N ASP A 39 -1.34 19.48 -4.44
CA ASP A 39 0.01 18.95 -4.53
C ASP A 39 0.21 17.71 -3.62
N GLN A 40 0.75 16.63 -4.20
CA GLN A 40 1.30 15.44 -3.52
C GLN A 40 2.14 15.81 -2.28
N ASN A 41 2.87 16.93 -2.33
CA ASN A 41 3.74 17.37 -1.24
C ASN A 41 2.99 17.79 0.04
N GLU A 42 1.69 18.11 -0.06
CA GLU A 42 0.87 18.61 1.06
C GLU A 42 0.08 17.52 1.77
N LEU A 43 0.03 16.31 1.22
CA LEU A 43 -0.72 15.19 1.77
C LEU A 43 -0.35 14.93 3.24
N PRO A 44 -1.35 14.72 4.14
CA PRO A 44 -1.09 14.41 5.54
C PRO A 44 -0.59 12.97 5.66
N PRO A 45 0.67 12.74 6.08
CA PRO A 45 1.18 11.39 6.25
C PRO A 45 0.63 10.77 7.54
N LEU A 46 0.21 9.51 7.45
CA LEU A 46 -0.11 8.70 8.61
C LEU A 46 1.02 7.69 8.84
N ILE A 47 1.71 7.82 9.98
CA ILE A 47 2.92 7.06 10.30
C ILE A 47 2.62 6.02 11.39
N ASN A 48 3.11 4.79 11.21
CA ASN A 48 2.95 3.67 12.13
C ASN A 48 1.48 3.34 12.51
N ASP A 49 0.55 3.58 11.59
CA ASP A 49 -0.84 3.15 11.76
C ASP A 49 -0.93 1.61 11.89
N GLY A 50 -1.88 1.15 12.69
CA GLY A 50 -2.11 -0.27 12.95
C GLY A 50 -1.16 -0.91 13.96
N PHE A 51 -0.13 -0.20 14.45
CA PHE A 51 0.84 -0.79 15.39
C PHE A 51 0.24 -1.18 16.73
N GLU A 52 -0.88 -0.58 17.12
CA GLU A 52 -1.62 -0.90 18.36
C GLU A 52 -2.80 -1.85 18.10
N GLY A 53 -3.05 -2.21 16.84
CA GLY A 53 -4.17 -3.08 16.46
C GLY A 53 -3.95 -4.54 16.86
N GLU A 54 -5.06 -5.26 17.05
CA GLU A 54 -5.05 -6.68 17.44
C GLU A 54 -4.38 -7.60 16.41
N SER A 55 -4.39 -7.21 15.13
CA SER A 55 -3.71 -7.95 14.06
C SER A 55 -2.19 -7.72 14.03
N ALA A 56 -1.65 -6.77 14.80
CA ALA A 56 -0.22 -6.45 14.77
C ALA A 56 0.60 -7.56 15.43
N LEU A 57 1.61 -8.07 14.72
CA LEU A 57 2.60 -8.96 15.29
C LEU A 57 3.44 -8.19 16.32
N LYS A 58 3.58 -8.75 17.52
CA LYS A 58 4.54 -8.32 18.54
C LYS A 58 5.64 -9.36 18.67
N PHE A 59 6.90 -8.92 18.70
CA PHE A 59 8.06 -9.80 18.81
C PHE A 59 9.21 -9.10 19.53
N ASP A 60 10.13 -9.86 20.13
CA ASP A 60 11.30 -9.28 20.81
C ASP A 60 12.56 -9.45 19.95
N TRP A 61 12.95 -8.37 19.27
CA TRP A 61 14.20 -8.34 18.51
C TRP A 61 14.65 -6.88 18.26
N PRO A 62 15.40 -6.26 19.18
CA PRO A 62 15.82 -4.86 19.06
C PRO A 62 16.65 -4.52 17.81
N MET A 63 17.32 -5.51 17.23
CA MET A 63 18.16 -5.38 16.04
C MET A 63 17.35 -5.09 14.75
N LEU A 64 16.03 -5.33 14.77
CA LEU A 64 15.11 -5.11 13.65
C LEU A 64 14.05 -4.06 14.02
N GLU A 65 14.15 -2.89 13.40
CA GLU A 65 13.23 -1.77 13.56
C GLU A 65 12.30 -1.66 12.35
N ILE A 66 11.00 -1.51 12.59
CA ILE A 66 9.98 -1.39 11.55
C ILE A 66 9.32 -0.01 11.63
N GLY A 67 9.21 0.65 10.48
CA GLY A 67 8.41 1.87 10.33
C GLY A 67 7.46 1.76 9.14
N THR A 68 6.26 2.28 9.26
CA THR A 68 5.30 2.37 8.14
C THR A 68 4.86 3.81 7.91
N GLY A 69 4.53 4.13 6.67
CA GLY A 69 3.89 5.39 6.31
C GLY A 69 2.82 5.14 5.25
N GLN A 70 1.72 5.88 5.32
CA GLN A 70 0.65 5.83 4.31
C GLN A 70 -0.01 7.19 4.12
N TYR A 71 -0.60 7.40 2.96
CA TYR A 71 -1.54 8.48 2.69
C TYR A 71 -2.95 7.89 2.61
N GLU A 72 -3.93 8.51 3.28
CA GLU A 72 -5.32 8.04 3.25
C GLU A 72 -6.00 8.35 1.92
N ASP A 73 -5.67 9.49 1.32
CA ASP A 73 -6.21 9.98 0.05
C ASP A 73 -5.85 9.06 -1.12
N GLY A 74 -4.71 8.35 -1.06
CA GLY A 74 -4.32 7.37 -2.06
C GLY A 74 -5.39 6.28 -2.24
N PRO A 75 -5.63 5.41 -1.26
CA PRO A 75 -4.76 5.08 -0.16
C PRO A 75 -3.58 4.22 -0.66
N THR A 76 -2.38 4.56 -0.25
CA THR A 76 -1.15 3.82 -0.57
C THR A 76 -0.11 4.06 0.53
N GLY A 77 0.98 3.31 0.55
CA GLY A 77 1.99 3.47 1.58
C GLY A 77 3.25 2.64 1.36
N LEU A 78 4.10 2.64 2.37
CA LEU A 78 5.38 1.94 2.40
C LEU A 78 5.68 1.39 3.79
N THR A 79 6.63 0.45 3.82
CA THR A 79 7.13 -0.22 5.02
C THR A 79 8.66 -0.30 4.95
N VAL A 80 9.33 0.21 5.97
CA VAL A 80 10.79 0.22 6.13
C VAL A 80 11.18 -0.82 7.17
N LEU A 81 12.10 -1.72 6.81
CA LEU A 81 12.77 -2.64 7.72
C LEU A 81 14.22 -2.17 7.89
N LYS A 82 14.53 -1.55 9.02
CA LYS A 82 15.84 -0.99 9.34
C LYS A 82 16.59 -1.90 10.31
N PHE A 83 17.88 -2.08 10.09
CA PHE A 83 18.76 -2.90 10.91
C PHE A 83 19.65 -2.03 11.81
N GLY A 84 19.87 -2.45 13.06
CA GLY A 84 20.72 -1.70 14.02
C GLY A 84 22.20 -1.60 13.65
N LYS A 85 22.67 -2.43 12.71
CA LYS A 85 24.00 -2.45 12.08
C LYS A 85 23.86 -2.95 10.64
N LYS A 86 24.93 -2.83 9.85
CA LYS A 86 24.98 -3.44 8.52
C LYS A 86 24.84 -4.97 8.61
N VAL A 87 24.06 -5.57 7.72
CA VAL A 87 23.74 -7.01 7.69
C VAL A 87 24.09 -7.65 6.35
N ASN A 88 24.21 -8.98 6.32
CA ASN A 88 24.33 -9.73 5.07
C ASN A 88 22.95 -10.03 4.52
N ALA A 89 22.82 -9.95 3.20
CA ALA A 89 21.58 -10.27 2.53
C ALA A 89 21.81 -10.88 1.15
N ALA A 90 20.80 -11.59 0.66
CA ALA A 90 20.67 -12.13 -0.67
C ALA A 90 19.28 -11.78 -1.23
N VAL A 91 19.12 -11.85 -2.55
CA VAL A 91 17.84 -11.59 -3.23
C VAL A 91 17.51 -12.70 -4.20
N ASP A 92 16.22 -13.01 -4.30
CA ASP A 92 15.64 -13.86 -5.33
C ASP A 92 14.47 -13.13 -5.98
N ALA A 93 14.63 -12.73 -7.24
CA ALA A 93 13.60 -12.05 -8.04
C ALA A 93 13.19 -12.95 -9.21
N ARG A 94 11.88 -13.19 -9.39
CA ARG A 94 11.39 -14.21 -10.33
C ARG A 94 10.30 -13.75 -11.30
N GLY A 95 9.31 -13.01 -10.81
CA GLY A 95 8.17 -12.61 -11.65
C GLY A 95 8.62 -11.86 -12.91
N GLY A 96 7.75 -11.77 -13.92
CA GLY A 96 8.07 -11.11 -15.19
C GLY A 96 8.24 -9.59 -15.13
N GLY A 97 7.82 -8.92 -14.04
CA GLY A 97 7.94 -7.47 -13.88
C GLY A 97 8.46 -7.00 -12.51
N PRO A 98 9.64 -7.47 -12.04
CA PRO A 98 10.14 -7.10 -10.72
C PRO A 98 10.61 -5.64 -10.73
N GLY A 99 10.10 -4.83 -9.80
CA GLY A 99 10.59 -3.47 -9.61
C GLY A 99 11.45 -3.36 -8.37
N THR A 100 12.74 -3.05 -8.54
CA THR A 100 13.71 -3.01 -7.44
C THR A 100 14.69 -1.86 -7.53
N VAL A 101 15.20 -1.44 -6.38
CA VAL A 101 16.35 -0.52 -6.25
C VAL A 101 17.50 -1.27 -5.55
N ASN A 102 18.72 -1.12 -6.08
CA ASN A 102 19.98 -1.64 -5.55
C ASN A 102 20.05 -3.17 -5.32
N ALA A 103 19.02 -3.95 -5.68
CA ALA A 103 18.96 -5.38 -5.43
C ALA A 103 20.07 -6.18 -6.12
N GLU A 104 20.56 -5.71 -7.27
CA GLU A 104 21.64 -6.38 -8.02
C GLU A 104 22.93 -6.53 -7.20
N TYR A 105 23.20 -5.60 -6.29
CA TYR A 105 24.34 -5.69 -5.39
C TYR A 105 24.30 -6.96 -4.51
N LEU A 106 23.09 -7.36 -4.08
CA LEU A 106 22.90 -8.55 -3.23
C LEU A 106 23.17 -9.87 -3.96
N LYS A 107 23.31 -9.86 -5.29
CA LYS A 107 23.64 -11.05 -6.08
C LYS A 107 25.15 -11.33 -6.14
N LEU A 108 26.00 -10.38 -5.76
CA LEU A 108 27.46 -10.52 -5.81
C LEU A 108 28.00 -11.51 -4.77
N GLY A 109 27.23 -11.82 -3.73
CA GLY A 109 27.59 -12.81 -2.73
C GLY A 109 28.77 -12.39 -1.84
N TYR A 110 28.88 -11.10 -1.52
CA TYR A 110 29.91 -10.61 -0.60
C TYR A 110 29.66 -11.05 0.84
N THR A 111 30.76 -11.36 1.53
CA THR A 111 30.75 -11.76 2.94
C THR A 111 30.70 -10.56 3.89
N GLN A 112 31.14 -9.38 3.44
CA GLN A 112 31.07 -8.15 4.22
C GLN A 112 29.60 -7.71 4.37
N PRO A 113 29.08 -7.50 5.59
CA PRO A 113 27.77 -6.91 5.82
C PRO A 113 27.74 -5.46 5.30
N GLU A 114 26.78 -5.16 4.42
CA GLU A 114 26.66 -3.83 3.80
C GLU A 114 25.25 -3.24 3.89
N LEU A 115 24.20 -4.08 4.01
CA LEU A 115 22.81 -3.64 3.94
C LEU A 115 22.35 -2.96 5.24
N ASP A 116 21.71 -1.80 5.14
CA ASP A 116 21.17 -1.02 6.27
C ASP A 116 19.67 -1.15 6.44
N ALA A 117 18.91 -1.16 5.34
CA ALA A 117 17.47 -1.26 5.37
C ALA A 117 16.89 -1.86 4.07
N ILE A 118 15.67 -2.37 4.18
CA ILE A 118 14.82 -2.80 3.06
C ILE A 118 13.56 -1.94 3.06
N VAL A 119 13.16 -1.44 1.89
CA VAL A 119 11.89 -0.71 1.71
C VAL A 119 10.94 -1.49 0.82
N LEU A 120 9.76 -1.78 1.33
CA LEU A 120 8.62 -2.31 0.57
C LEU A 120 7.66 -1.16 0.33
N SER A 121 7.15 -0.98 -0.89
CA SER A 121 6.34 0.20 -1.22
C SER A 121 5.22 -0.10 -2.22
N GLY A 122 4.11 0.62 -2.10
CA GLY A 122 3.10 0.77 -3.15
C GLY A 122 3.57 1.72 -4.26
N GLY A 123 2.65 2.20 -5.09
CA GLY A 123 2.94 3.25 -6.06
C GLY A 123 3.79 2.81 -7.27
N SER A 124 3.92 1.50 -7.52
CA SER A 124 4.61 0.96 -8.69
C SER A 124 6.00 1.61 -8.89
N TRP A 125 6.39 1.89 -10.14
CA TRP A 125 7.68 2.49 -10.49
C TRP A 125 7.98 3.81 -9.75
N TYR A 126 6.96 4.61 -9.45
CA TYR A 126 7.12 5.87 -8.72
C TYR A 126 7.53 5.63 -7.25
N GLY A 127 7.00 4.57 -6.64
CA GLY A 127 7.32 4.18 -5.27
C GLY A 127 8.78 3.73 -5.06
N LEU A 128 9.56 3.50 -6.13
CA LEU A 128 10.99 3.18 -6.03
C LEU A 128 11.81 4.33 -5.41
N GLU A 129 11.32 5.57 -5.51
CA GLU A 129 11.93 6.72 -4.83
C GLU A 129 12.07 6.49 -3.33
N ALA A 130 11.14 5.76 -2.70
CA ALA A 130 11.18 5.50 -1.27
C ALA A 130 12.50 4.85 -0.81
N ALA A 131 13.06 3.93 -1.59
CA ALA A 131 14.31 3.26 -1.24
C ALA A 131 15.51 4.22 -1.24
N THR A 132 15.62 5.08 -2.25
CA THR A 132 16.71 6.07 -2.32
C THR A 132 16.52 7.20 -1.31
N ALA A 133 15.27 7.60 -1.04
CA ALA A 133 14.91 8.58 -0.01
C ALA A 133 15.30 8.13 1.41
N VAL A 134 15.09 6.85 1.74
CA VAL A 134 15.57 6.26 2.99
C VAL A 134 17.10 6.30 3.05
N ASN A 135 17.79 6.00 1.94
CA ASN A 135 19.25 6.08 1.91
C ASN A 135 19.76 7.51 2.15
N THR A 136 19.09 8.51 1.55
CA THR A 136 19.36 9.93 1.81
C THR A 136 19.11 10.28 3.28
N ALA A 137 18.03 9.82 3.91
CA ALA A 137 17.79 10.10 5.33
C ALA A 137 18.81 9.43 6.25
N LEU A 138 19.33 8.23 5.91
CA LEU A 138 20.44 7.65 6.68
C LEU A 138 21.68 8.55 6.67
N LEU A 139 21.96 9.24 5.56
CA LEU A 139 23.03 10.22 5.47
C LEU A 139 22.69 11.52 6.23
N ASP A 140 21.53 12.11 5.94
CA ASP A 140 21.11 13.41 6.49
C ASP A 140 20.95 13.37 8.02
N ASP A 141 20.47 12.25 8.57
CA ASP A 141 20.25 12.07 10.00
C ASP A 141 21.53 11.55 10.72
N GLY A 142 22.65 11.38 10.01
CA GLY A 142 23.95 11.05 10.58
C GLY A 142 24.18 9.57 10.93
N TYR A 143 23.30 8.66 10.49
CA TYR A 143 23.52 7.21 10.64
C TYR A 143 24.65 6.70 9.75
N ARG A 144 24.81 7.30 8.57
CA ARG A 144 25.81 6.98 7.54
C ARG A 144 26.46 8.28 7.05
N GLY A 145 27.52 8.17 6.25
CA GLY A 145 28.34 9.32 5.84
C GLY A 145 28.90 9.21 4.43
N GLY A 146 29.69 10.20 4.03
CA GLY A 146 30.35 10.24 2.72
C GLY A 146 31.68 9.48 2.62
N HIS A 147 32.13 8.83 3.69
CA HIS A 147 33.34 7.99 3.66
C HIS A 147 33.04 6.66 2.98
N TRP A 148 33.93 6.18 2.10
CA TRP A 148 33.73 4.95 1.31
C TRP A 148 33.30 3.73 2.13
N ASN A 149 33.82 3.58 3.36
CA ASN A 149 33.49 2.47 4.27
C ASN A 149 32.25 2.71 5.16
N ASN A 150 31.55 3.83 4.98
CA ASN A 150 30.38 4.22 5.79
C ASN A 150 29.21 4.75 4.93
N VAL A 151 29.18 4.42 3.64
CA VAL A 151 28.07 4.75 2.76
C VAL A 151 26.87 3.86 3.08
N GLY A 152 25.67 4.43 3.11
CA GLY A 152 24.43 3.68 3.34
C GLY A 152 24.05 2.82 2.13
N LEU A 153 23.57 1.61 2.40
CA LEU A 153 22.98 0.74 1.37
C LEU A 153 21.56 0.36 1.77
N VAL A 154 20.61 0.85 0.98
CA VAL A 154 19.19 0.51 1.08
C VAL A 154 18.77 -0.17 -0.21
N VAL A 155 18.06 -1.28 -0.08
CA VAL A 155 17.38 -1.93 -1.20
C VAL A 155 15.88 -1.75 -1.06
N GLY A 156 15.15 -1.91 -2.14
CA GLY A 156 13.70 -1.90 -2.04
C GLY A 156 13.00 -2.50 -3.24
N SER A 157 11.72 -2.76 -3.07
CA SER A 157 10.84 -3.33 -4.08
C SER A 157 9.42 -2.77 -3.99
N ILE A 158 8.70 -2.79 -5.10
CA ILE A 158 7.40 -2.12 -5.26
C ILE A 158 6.30 -3.09 -5.69
N ILE A 159 5.06 -2.79 -5.29
CA ILE A 159 3.86 -3.39 -5.85
C ILE A 159 3.14 -2.39 -6.77
N TYR A 160 2.42 -2.89 -7.78
CA TYR A 160 1.45 -2.09 -8.51
C TYR A 160 0.10 -2.08 -7.78
N ASP A 161 -0.28 -0.93 -7.21
CA ASP A 161 -1.54 -0.73 -6.50
C ASP A 161 -2.41 0.38 -7.11
N PHE A 162 -2.14 0.79 -8.35
CA PHE A 162 -2.97 1.72 -9.15
C PHE A 162 -4.05 0.97 -9.97
N GLY A 163 -4.64 1.67 -10.94
CA GLY A 163 -5.60 1.13 -11.90
C GLY A 163 -7.01 1.10 -11.33
N GLY A 164 -7.83 0.12 -11.76
CA GLY A 164 -9.25 -0.01 -11.36
C GLY A 164 -9.54 -0.19 -9.86
N ARG A 165 -8.52 -0.13 -9.00
CA ARG A 165 -8.66 -0.18 -7.53
C ARG A 165 -8.55 1.19 -6.85
N ARG A 166 -8.10 2.24 -7.56
CA ARG A 166 -7.93 3.62 -7.08
C ARG A 166 -8.32 4.65 -8.14
N LEU A 167 -8.82 5.79 -7.71
CA LEU A 167 -9.32 6.91 -8.52
C LEU A 167 -8.36 8.10 -8.56
N ASN A 168 -7.13 7.95 -8.03
CA ASN A 168 -6.06 8.94 -8.05
C ASN A 168 -4.70 8.29 -8.37
N GLU A 169 -3.66 9.12 -8.50
CA GLU A 169 -2.29 8.72 -8.81
C GLU A 169 -1.29 9.05 -7.69
N ILE A 170 -1.78 9.23 -6.46
CA ILE A 170 -0.95 9.45 -5.27
C ILE A 170 -0.02 8.25 -5.05
N TYR A 171 1.24 8.50 -4.69
CA TYR A 171 2.25 7.46 -4.47
C TYR A 171 3.06 7.68 -3.18
N PRO A 172 3.75 6.65 -2.65
CA PRO A 172 4.65 6.82 -1.52
C PRO A 172 5.92 7.57 -1.94
N ASP A 173 6.00 8.85 -1.56
CA ASP A 173 7.08 9.77 -1.94
C ASP A 173 8.27 9.77 -0.97
N LYS A 174 9.27 10.60 -1.28
CA LYS A 174 10.42 10.86 -0.40
C LYS A 174 10.02 11.27 1.02
N ARG A 175 9.07 12.19 1.19
CA ARG A 175 8.68 12.73 2.50
C ARG A 175 8.15 11.60 3.39
N LEU A 176 7.24 10.78 2.86
CA LEU A 176 6.66 9.65 3.56
C LEU A 176 7.73 8.62 3.95
N ALA A 177 8.65 8.32 3.04
CA ALA A 177 9.73 7.35 3.26
C ALA A 177 10.67 7.75 4.40
N GLN A 178 11.08 9.03 4.42
CA GLN A 178 11.95 9.55 5.47
C GLN A 178 11.25 9.61 6.83
N LEU A 179 9.96 9.95 6.86
CA LEU A 179 9.17 9.92 8.10
C LEU A 179 9.01 8.51 8.65
N ALA A 180 8.73 7.52 7.79
CA ALA A 180 8.64 6.12 8.20
C ALA A 180 9.98 5.59 8.75
N LEU A 181 11.11 5.91 8.11
CA LEU A 181 12.44 5.56 8.62
C LEU A 181 12.68 6.12 10.03
N ARG A 182 12.40 7.42 10.23
CA ARG A 182 12.63 8.10 11.52
C ARG A 182 11.70 7.60 12.63
N ALA A 183 10.54 7.09 12.25
CA ALA A 183 9.57 6.50 13.18
C ALA A 183 9.78 4.99 13.37
N ALA A 184 10.76 4.38 12.71
CA ALA A 184 11.01 2.95 12.82
C ALA A 184 11.32 2.58 14.28
N LYS A 185 10.69 1.51 14.77
CA LYS A 185 10.85 1.03 16.14
C LYS A 185 10.84 -0.49 16.22
N PRO A 186 11.49 -1.10 17.22
CA PRO A 186 11.57 -2.55 17.30
C PRO A 186 10.25 -3.19 17.74
N GLY A 187 10.11 -4.47 17.39
CA GLY A 187 9.19 -5.40 18.03
C GLY A 187 7.71 -5.30 17.67
N VAL A 188 7.38 -4.67 16.55
CA VAL A 188 6.00 -4.58 16.07
C VAL A 188 5.92 -4.47 14.55
N PHE A 189 4.94 -5.16 13.96
CA PHE A 189 4.59 -5.06 12.55
C PHE A 189 3.06 -5.13 12.38
N PRO A 190 2.41 -4.16 11.71
CA PRO A 190 0.96 -4.18 11.52
C PRO A 190 0.59 -5.10 10.36
N ASN A 191 -0.25 -6.13 10.61
CA ASN A 191 -0.79 -7.00 9.55
C ASN A 191 -2.11 -6.45 8.99
N GLY A 192 -2.34 -6.65 7.70
CA GLY A 192 -3.50 -6.18 6.94
C GLY A 192 -3.19 -4.98 6.05
N ALA A 193 -4.20 -4.12 5.84
CA ALA A 193 -4.12 -2.98 4.94
C ALA A 193 -3.41 -1.77 5.59
N PHE A 194 -2.11 -1.92 5.86
CA PHE A 194 -1.23 -0.89 6.42
C PHE A 194 0.04 -0.76 5.59
N GLY A 195 0.70 0.39 5.65
CA GLY A 195 2.01 0.60 5.00
C GLY A 195 2.01 0.20 3.52
N ALA A 196 2.96 -0.62 3.11
CA ALA A 196 3.06 -1.12 1.73
C ALA A 196 1.85 -1.98 1.30
N GLY A 197 1.16 -2.61 2.24
CA GLY A 197 -0.04 -3.42 2.00
C GLY A 197 -1.33 -2.63 1.82
N ARG A 198 -1.28 -1.30 1.89
CA ARG A 198 -2.46 -0.44 2.04
C ARG A 198 -3.56 -0.67 1.00
N SER A 199 -3.17 -0.96 -0.25
CA SER A 199 -4.07 -1.23 -1.40
C SER A 199 -3.73 -2.54 -2.13
N ALA A 200 -3.08 -3.48 -1.43
CA ALA A 200 -2.78 -4.79 -1.97
C ALA A 200 -4.06 -5.63 -2.19
N MET A 201 -4.09 -6.41 -3.26
CA MET A 201 -5.20 -7.29 -3.63
C MET A 201 -4.67 -8.65 -4.12
N ASN A 202 -5.50 -9.69 -4.11
CA ASN A 202 -5.12 -11.00 -4.62
C ASN A 202 -6.19 -11.66 -5.49
N GLY A 203 -5.76 -12.64 -6.30
CA GLY A 203 -6.64 -13.49 -7.10
C GLY A 203 -7.21 -12.82 -8.35
N GLY A 204 -6.55 -11.79 -8.85
CA GLY A 204 -7.00 -11.02 -10.03
C GLY A 204 -7.17 -11.90 -11.27
N ILE A 205 -6.31 -12.91 -11.46
CA ILE A 205 -6.39 -13.79 -12.64
C ILE A 205 -7.68 -14.62 -12.71
N PHE A 206 -8.29 -14.91 -11.55
CA PHE A 206 -9.56 -15.64 -11.46
C PHE A 206 -10.77 -14.72 -11.29
N GLY A 207 -10.57 -13.40 -11.35
CA GLY A 207 -11.60 -12.42 -11.01
C GLY A 207 -11.98 -12.41 -9.52
N CYS A 208 -11.18 -12.99 -8.64
CA CYS A 208 -11.46 -12.95 -7.19
C CYS A 208 -11.32 -11.54 -6.64
N ASN A 209 -10.30 -10.79 -7.08
CA ASN A 209 -10.03 -9.39 -6.72
C ASN A 209 -10.23 -9.08 -5.23
N ALA A 210 -9.82 -10.00 -4.36
CA ALA A 210 -10.03 -9.87 -2.92
C ALA A 210 -9.04 -8.86 -2.33
N ARG A 211 -9.48 -8.12 -1.31
CA ARG A 211 -8.58 -7.27 -0.52
C ARG A 211 -7.55 -8.13 0.19
N SER A 212 -6.33 -7.63 0.22
CA SER A 212 -5.17 -8.24 0.84
C SER A 212 -4.44 -7.18 1.67
N GLY A 213 -3.15 -7.39 1.94
CA GLY A 213 -2.37 -6.51 2.78
C GLY A 213 -0.92 -6.89 2.87
N GLN A 214 -0.29 -6.44 3.96
CA GLN A 214 0.99 -6.92 4.41
C GLN A 214 0.81 -7.87 5.58
N GLY A 215 1.67 -8.88 5.70
CA GLY A 215 1.58 -9.90 6.72
C GLY A 215 2.96 -10.27 7.25
N SER A 216 2.98 -10.84 8.45
CA SER A 216 4.19 -11.16 9.17
C SER A 216 4.01 -12.36 10.08
N ALA A 217 5.11 -13.05 10.36
CA ALA A 217 5.18 -14.11 11.35
C ALA A 217 6.58 -14.16 11.97
N PHE A 218 6.65 -14.65 13.21
CA PHE A 218 7.90 -14.73 13.96
C PHE A 218 7.97 -16.04 14.74
N ARG A 219 9.17 -16.61 14.82
CA ARG A 219 9.48 -17.75 15.69
C ARG A 219 10.89 -17.61 16.25
N GLN A 220 11.03 -18.04 17.50
CA GLN A 220 12.33 -18.23 18.13
C GLN A 220 12.52 -19.71 18.50
N ILE A 221 13.67 -20.28 18.14
CA ILE A 221 14.06 -21.66 18.43
C ILE A 221 15.43 -21.62 19.11
N GLY A 222 15.46 -21.80 20.43
CA GLY A 222 16.65 -21.50 21.23
C GLY A 222 17.05 -20.03 21.07
N ASP A 223 18.28 -19.78 20.65
CA ASP A 223 18.79 -18.44 20.38
C ASP A 223 18.50 -17.95 18.96
N VAL A 224 18.10 -18.86 18.05
CA VAL A 224 17.82 -18.52 16.65
C VAL A 224 16.44 -17.89 16.53
N LYS A 225 16.41 -16.68 15.99
CA LYS A 225 15.20 -15.93 15.64
C LYS A 225 14.98 -15.99 14.14
N ILE A 226 13.71 -16.13 13.73
CA ILE A 226 13.27 -16.09 12.34
C ILE A 226 12.04 -15.19 12.28
N ALA A 227 12.13 -14.10 11.52
CA ALA A 227 11.03 -13.21 11.22
C ALA A 227 10.80 -13.18 9.71
N VAL A 228 9.55 -13.13 9.29
CA VAL A 228 9.19 -12.98 7.89
C VAL A 228 8.14 -11.90 7.72
N PHE A 229 8.20 -11.21 6.59
CA PHE A 229 7.32 -10.11 6.23
C PHE A 229 6.99 -10.22 4.75
N THR A 230 5.75 -9.93 4.36
CA THR A 230 5.32 -9.99 2.97
C THR A 230 4.25 -8.95 2.68
N VAL A 231 4.19 -8.46 1.45
CA VAL A 231 3.10 -7.66 0.91
C VAL A 231 2.48 -8.48 -0.22
N VAL A 232 1.25 -8.93 -0.03
CA VAL A 232 0.59 -9.88 -0.93
C VAL A 232 -0.32 -9.13 -1.89
N ASN A 233 0.24 -8.66 -3.00
CA ASN A 233 -0.51 -8.08 -4.11
C ASN A 233 -0.56 -9.03 -5.31
N ALA A 234 -0.81 -10.31 -5.06
CA ALA A 234 -0.59 -11.41 -6.00
C ALA A 234 -1.60 -11.46 -7.16
N LEU A 235 -1.12 -11.89 -8.33
CA LEU A 235 -2.01 -12.20 -9.46
C LEU A 235 -2.87 -13.42 -9.12
N GLY A 236 -2.24 -14.44 -8.55
CA GLY A 236 -2.88 -15.65 -8.06
C GLY A 236 -3.66 -15.44 -6.76
N ALA A 237 -4.43 -16.45 -6.40
CA ALA A 237 -5.24 -16.46 -5.19
C ALA A 237 -4.42 -16.94 -3.99
N VAL A 238 -4.69 -16.36 -2.82
CA VAL A 238 -4.13 -16.84 -1.55
C VAL A 238 -4.85 -18.12 -1.11
N THR A 239 -4.07 -19.12 -0.67
CA THR A 239 -4.57 -20.44 -0.29
C THR A 239 -4.13 -20.85 1.11
N ASP A 240 -5.02 -21.50 1.84
CA ASP A 240 -4.67 -22.19 3.08
C ASP A 240 -3.96 -23.53 2.82
N ARG A 241 -3.57 -24.20 3.91
CA ARG A 241 -2.83 -25.47 3.86
C ARG A 241 -3.65 -26.65 3.34
N ASP A 242 -4.98 -26.54 3.36
CA ASP A 242 -5.89 -27.52 2.77
C ASP A 242 -6.16 -27.22 1.27
N GLY A 243 -5.57 -26.14 0.74
CA GLY A 243 -5.73 -25.69 -0.65
C GLY A 243 -7.01 -24.90 -0.91
N ASN A 244 -7.72 -24.45 0.13
CA ASN A 244 -8.87 -23.55 -0.03
C ASN A 244 -8.38 -22.14 -0.34
N VAL A 245 -9.05 -21.47 -1.27
CA VAL A 245 -8.88 -20.03 -1.48
C VAL A 245 -9.51 -19.29 -0.29
N VAL A 246 -8.69 -18.51 0.42
CA VAL A 246 -9.08 -17.91 1.71
C VAL A 246 -9.94 -16.66 1.55
N ALA A 247 -9.82 -15.96 0.41
CA ALA A 247 -10.62 -14.78 0.12
C ALA A 247 -10.87 -14.64 -1.39
N CYS A 248 -12.11 -14.37 -1.77
CA CYS A 248 -12.52 -14.18 -3.16
C CYS A 248 -13.88 -13.48 -3.21
N HIS A 249 -14.04 -12.46 -4.05
CA HIS A 249 -15.36 -12.01 -4.49
C HIS A 249 -15.88 -13.01 -5.52
N LYS A 250 -16.57 -14.04 -5.03
CA LYS A 250 -17.05 -15.16 -5.83
C LYS A 250 -18.19 -14.73 -6.76
N GLY A 251 -18.24 -15.31 -7.95
CA GLY A 251 -19.40 -15.17 -8.83
C GLY A 251 -20.62 -15.90 -8.27
N THR A 252 -21.82 -15.54 -8.73
CA THR A 252 -23.10 -16.04 -8.20
C THR A 252 -23.20 -17.57 -8.14
N ASN A 253 -22.61 -18.29 -9.09
CA ASN A 253 -22.71 -19.76 -9.19
C ASN A 253 -21.46 -20.51 -8.69
N TRP A 254 -20.57 -19.82 -7.98
CA TRP A 254 -19.35 -20.44 -7.47
C TRP A 254 -19.65 -21.28 -6.21
N PRO A 255 -18.87 -22.34 -5.95
CA PRO A 255 -19.04 -23.13 -4.73
C PRO A 255 -18.70 -22.31 -3.49
N GLU A 256 -19.33 -22.68 -2.36
CA GLU A 256 -19.07 -22.05 -1.07
C GLU A 256 -17.60 -22.21 -0.65
N THR A 257 -17.01 -23.38 -0.84
CA THR A 257 -15.57 -23.59 -0.67
C THR A 257 -14.93 -23.72 -2.04
N LEU A 258 -13.93 -22.88 -2.31
CA LEU A 258 -13.20 -22.85 -3.57
C LEU A 258 -11.81 -23.42 -3.35
N LYS A 259 -11.39 -24.41 -4.14
CA LYS A 259 -10.01 -24.92 -4.11
C LYS A 259 -9.19 -24.28 -5.24
N ALA A 260 -7.93 -23.95 -4.95
CA ALA A 260 -7.03 -23.46 -5.99
C ALA A 260 -6.72 -24.52 -7.05
N SER A 261 -6.71 -25.80 -6.69
CA SER A 261 -6.56 -26.90 -7.65
C SER A 261 -7.68 -26.91 -8.69
N ASP A 262 -8.92 -26.59 -8.29
CA ASP A 262 -10.07 -26.58 -9.18
C ASP A 262 -9.99 -25.38 -10.13
N LEU A 263 -9.58 -24.22 -9.62
CA LEU A 263 -9.31 -23.03 -10.42
C LEU A 263 -8.22 -23.29 -11.47
N MET A 264 -7.09 -23.85 -11.05
CA MET A 264 -5.96 -24.14 -11.95
C MET A 264 -6.32 -25.24 -12.96
N GLY A 265 -7.02 -26.28 -12.54
CA GLY A 265 -7.46 -27.39 -13.40
C GLY A 265 -8.50 -26.98 -14.44
N ALA A 266 -9.30 -25.95 -14.16
CA ALA A 266 -10.31 -25.42 -15.07
C ALA A 266 -9.77 -24.35 -16.05
N ALA A 267 -8.47 -24.05 -16.03
CA ALA A 267 -7.86 -23.11 -16.97
C ALA A 267 -7.95 -23.63 -18.42
N PRO A 268 -8.10 -22.74 -19.43
CA PRO A 268 -8.13 -21.28 -19.32
C PRO A 268 -9.51 -20.68 -19.00
N ALA A 269 -10.56 -21.50 -18.87
CA ALA A 269 -11.92 -21.00 -18.65
C ALA A 269 -12.06 -20.24 -17.31
N SER A 270 -11.39 -20.72 -16.27
CA SER A 270 -11.33 -20.06 -14.95
C SER A 270 -10.60 -18.72 -14.94
N LEU A 271 -9.89 -18.37 -16.01
CA LEU A 271 -9.12 -17.12 -16.14
C LEU A 271 -9.93 -15.98 -16.78
N GLN A 272 -11.19 -16.26 -17.13
CA GLN A 272 -12.12 -15.27 -17.67
C GLN A 272 -12.94 -14.64 -16.54
N PRO A 273 -13.15 -13.31 -16.54
CA PRO A 273 -13.93 -12.63 -15.50
C PRO A 273 -15.34 -13.19 -15.31
N ASP A 274 -15.94 -13.70 -16.39
CA ASP A 274 -17.30 -14.27 -16.42
C ASP A 274 -17.36 -15.77 -16.19
N TRP A 275 -16.28 -16.38 -15.69
CA TRP A 275 -16.30 -17.79 -15.33
C TRP A 275 -17.40 -18.09 -14.30
N ASN A 276 -18.23 -19.10 -14.61
CA ASN A 276 -19.50 -19.43 -13.95
C ASN A 276 -20.62 -18.36 -14.10
N GLY A 277 -20.57 -17.52 -15.14
CA GLY A 277 -21.72 -16.85 -15.73
C GLY A 277 -22.00 -15.41 -15.27
N ASP A 278 -21.06 -14.74 -14.62
CA ASP A 278 -21.25 -13.35 -14.18
C ASP A 278 -20.69 -12.35 -15.20
N LYS A 279 -21.54 -11.52 -15.80
CA LYS A 279 -21.13 -10.57 -16.84
C LYS A 279 -20.71 -9.20 -16.30
N ASP A 280 -20.66 -9.04 -14.97
CA ASP A 280 -20.17 -7.82 -14.33
C ASP A 280 -18.64 -7.73 -14.46
N THR A 281 -18.17 -7.22 -15.61
CA THR A 281 -16.75 -7.15 -15.95
C THR A 281 -16.16 -5.79 -15.56
N GLN A 282 -15.71 -5.68 -14.32
CA GLN A 282 -14.74 -4.65 -13.97
C GLN A 282 -13.35 -5.13 -14.41
N GLU A 283 -12.72 -4.44 -15.37
CA GLU A 283 -11.36 -4.73 -15.78
C GLU A 283 -10.39 -4.28 -14.67
N PHE A 284 -9.96 -5.22 -13.85
CA PHE A 284 -8.78 -5.02 -12.99
C PHE A 284 -7.52 -5.31 -13.80
N GLU A 285 -6.53 -4.41 -13.73
CA GLU A 285 -5.23 -4.65 -14.36
C GLU A 285 -4.60 -5.92 -13.77
N ARG A 286 -4.09 -6.80 -14.65
CA ARG A 286 -3.41 -8.05 -14.30
C ARG A 286 -1.96 -7.84 -13.84
N LYS A 287 -1.56 -6.62 -13.48
CA LYS A 287 -0.22 -6.31 -12.97
C LYS A 287 -0.21 -6.44 -11.45
N ASN A 288 0.55 -7.40 -10.96
CA ASN A 288 0.54 -7.82 -9.58
C ASN A 288 1.96 -8.11 -9.11
N THR A 289 2.16 -8.27 -7.80
CA THR A 289 3.48 -8.44 -7.20
C THR A 289 3.35 -8.97 -5.77
N THR A 290 4.15 -9.96 -5.37
CA THR A 290 4.38 -10.26 -3.95
C THR A 290 5.82 -9.95 -3.57
N ILE A 291 6.01 -9.05 -2.61
CA ILE A 291 7.35 -8.64 -2.14
C ILE A 291 7.55 -9.05 -0.70
N SER A 292 8.66 -9.72 -0.40
CA SER A 292 8.85 -10.44 0.86
C SER A 292 10.25 -10.33 1.43
N VAL A 293 10.37 -10.53 2.73
CA VAL A 293 11.62 -10.53 3.49
C VAL A 293 11.62 -11.71 4.46
N VAL A 294 12.72 -12.44 4.53
CA VAL A 294 13.05 -13.35 5.64
C VAL A 294 14.29 -12.83 6.36
N VAL A 295 14.21 -12.72 7.67
CA VAL A 295 15.30 -12.29 8.55
C VAL A 295 15.59 -13.39 9.56
N THR A 296 16.85 -13.79 9.66
CA THR A 296 17.35 -14.63 10.75
C THR A 296 18.53 -13.98 11.46
N ASN A 297 18.77 -14.34 12.72
CA ASN A 297 19.99 -13.95 13.42
C ASN A 297 21.13 -14.97 13.34
N ARG A 298 20.87 -16.15 12.78
CA ARG A 298 21.91 -17.16 12.54
C ARG A 298 22.85 -16.67 11.45
N ALA A 299 24.15 -16.63 11.75
CA ALA A 299 25.18 -16.21 10.82
C ALA A 299 25.23 -17.10 9.59
N MET A 300 24.97 -16.57 8.39
CA MET A 300 24.89 -17.34 7.15
C MET A 300 25.91 -16.87 6.12
N SER A 301 26.58 -17.84 5.49
CA SER A 301 27.40 -17.57 4.31
C SER A 301 26.54 -17.04 3.15
N PRO A 302 27.13 -16.31 2.18
CA PRO A 302 26.39 -15.82 1.03
C PRO A 302 25.65 -16.91 0.26
N ALA A 303 26.25 -18.10 0.13
CA ALA A 303 25.62 -19.25 -0.52
C ALA A 303 24.40 -19.77 0.27
N GLU A 304 24.51 -19.86 1.60
CA GLU A 304 23.40 -20.25 2.47
C GLU A 304 22.25 -19.23 2.40
N LEU A 305 22.54 -17.93 2.42
CA LEU A 305 21.52 -16.88 2.26
C LEU A 305 20.83 -16.95 0.89
N GLN A 306 21.58 -17.14 -0.19
CA GLN A 306 20.98 -17.29 -1.53
C GLN A 306 20.11 -18.56 -1.63
N ARG A 307 20.46 -19.63 -0.91
CA ARG A 307 19.62 -20.83 -0.81
C ARG A 307 18.39 -20.62 0.04
N LEU A 308 18.51 -19.90 1.16
CA LEU A 308 17.36 -19.51 1.98
C LEU A 308 16.37 -18.68 1.15
N ALA A 309 16.87 -17.68 0.40
CA ALA A 309 16.04 -16.85 -0.46
C ALA A 309 15.26 -17.71 -1.48
N VAL A 310 15.96 -18.54 -2.25
CA VAL A 310 15.31 -19.40 -3.26
C VAL A 310 14.35 -20.41 -2.64
N GLN A 311 14.70 -21.03 -1.53
CA GLN A 311 13.85 -22.03 -0.87
C GLN A 311 12.55 -21.41 -0.36
N VAL A 312 12.64 -20.32 0.40
CA VAL A 312 11.46 -19.66 0.98
C VAL A 312 10.59 -19.10 -0.14
N HIS A 313 11.19 -18.46 -1.14
CA HIS A 313 10.44 -17.89 -2.27
C HIS A 313 9.71 -18.97 -3.09
N THR A 314 10.35 -20.12 -3.36
CA THR A 314 9.67 -21.26 -3.99
C THR A 314 8.52 -21.77 -3.13
N SER A 315 8.70 -21.82 -1.80
CA SER A 315 7.67 -22.35 -0.90
C SER A 315 6.40 -21.51 -0.83
N MET A 316 6.47 -20.23 -1.24
CA MET A 316 5.32 -19.33 -1.30
C MET A 316 4.28 -19.77 -2.33
N ALA A 317 4.69 -20.51 -3.38
CA ALA A 317 3.78 -21.09 -4.37
C ALA A 317 2.77 -22.10 -3.77
N ARG A 318 2.97 -22.53 -2.52
CA ARG A 318 1.97 -23.33 -1.79
C ARG A 318 0.80 -22.48 -1.27
N GLY A 319 1.09 -21.24 -0.87
CA GLY A 319 0.13 -20.29 -0.30
C GLY A 319 -0.39 -19.24 -1.27
N ILE A 320 0.18 -19.15 -2.48
CA ILE A 320 -0.26 -18.26 -3.56
C ILE A 320 -0.24 -19.07 -4.85
N GLN A 321 -1.36 -19.15 -5.57
CA GLN A 321 -1.48 -19.97 -6.77
C GLN A 321 -2.29 -19.27 -7.87
N PRO A 322 -1.75 -19.10 -9.10
CA PRO A 322 -0.34 -19.28 -9.46
C PRO A 322 0.59 -18.26 -8.78
N PHE A 323 1.89 -18.50 -8.82
CA PHE A 323 2.94 -17.64 -8.24
C PHE A 323 4.13 -17.56 -9.20
N ALA A 324 4.91 -16.46 -9.15
CA ALA A 324 6.02 -16.19 -10.07
C ALA A 324 5.59 -16.19 -11.54
N SER A 325 4.44 -15.58 -11.84
CA SER A 325 3.94 -15.44 -13.21
C SER A 325 4.65 -14.31 -13.98
N GLU A 326 4.43 -14.25 -15.30
CA GLU A 326 4.96 -13.16 -16.14
C GLU A 326 4.37 -11.79 -15.81
N PHE A 327 3.20 -11.73 -15.16
CA PHE A 327 2.57 -10.48 -14.75
C PHE A 327 2.78 -10.16 -13.27
N ASP A 328 3.53 -11.01 -12.56
CA ASP A 328 3.98 -10.73 -11.20
C ASP A 328 5.35 -10.07 -11.18
N GLY A 329 5.62 -9.22 -10.19
CA GLY A 329 6.95 -8.69 -9.90
C GLY A 329 7.62 -9.32 -8.68
N ASP A 330 7.45 -10.63 -8.45
CA ASP A 330 7.79 -11.28 -7.18
C ASP A 330 9.29 -11.17 -6.81
N VAL A 331 9.56 -10.68 -5.59
CA VAL A 331 10.91 -10.48 -5.03
C VAL A 331 10.94 -10.90 -3.57
N LEU A 332 11.97 -11.68 -3.19
CA LEU A 332 12.25 -12.03 -1.80
C LEU A 332 13.68 -11.66 -1.41
N TYR A 333 13.83 -10.97 -0.27
CA TYR A 333 15.12 -10.70 0.36
C TYR A 333 15.34 -11.65 1.53
N ALA A 334 16.50 -12.33 1.59
CA ALA A 334 16.91 -13.11 2.75
C ALA A 334 18.04 -12.39 3.48
N VAL A 335 17.90 -12.24 4.79
CA VAL A 335 18.80 -11.43 5.64
C VAL A 335 19.31 -12.24 6.82
N SER A 336 20.60 -12.10 7.11
CA SER A 336 21.22 -12.55 8.35
C SER A 336 21.81 -11.37 9.12
N THR A 337 21.40 -11.21 10.39
CA THR A 337 22.00 -10.21 11.30
C THR A 337 23.33 -10.66 11.92
N ASN A 338 23.71 -11.94 11.74
CA ASN A 338 24.90 -12.57 12.29
C ASN A 338 25.08 -12.30 13.81
N GLU A 339 24.03 -12.53 14.61
CA GLU A 339 24.13 -12.43 16.07
C GLU A 339 24.42 -13.79 16.72
N VAL A 340 24.05 -14.89 16.04
CA VAL A 340 24.28 -16.27 16.49
C VAL A 340 25.25 -16.95 15.53
N GLU A 341 26.40 -17.40 16.04
CA GLU A 341 27.44 -18.05 15.25
C GLU A 341 26.97 -19.36 14.57
N ALA A 342 27.68 -19.79 13.52
CA ALA A 342 27.46 -21.08 12.85
C ALA A 342 28.56 -22.10 13.22
N GLY A 343 28.20 -23.36 13.51
CA GLY A 343 29.20 -24.35 13.93
C GLY A 343 28.66 -25.68 14.45
N PRO A 344 29.53 -26.69 14.63
CA PRO A 344 29.15 -28.03 15.06
C PRO A 344 28.51 -28.01 16.46
N GLY A 345 27.31 -28.58 16.58
CA GLY A 345 26.56 -28.61 17.86
C GLY A 345 25.76 -27.34 18.17
N MET A 346 25.71 -26.35 17.27
CA MET A 346 24.86 -25.17 17.44
C MET A 346 23.43 -25.35 16.92
N ASN A 347 22.54 -24.55 17.50
CA ASN A 347 21.09 -24.59 17.35
C ASN A 347 20.66 -24.22 15.91
N LEU A 348 20.01 -25.16 15.22
CA LEU A 348 19.35 -25.02 13.90
C LEU A 348 20.26 -24.89 12.64
N PRO A 349 20.47 -25.99 11.89
CA PRO A 349 21.07 -25.96 10.54
C PRO A 349 20.33 -25.06 9.55
N SER A 350 21.03 -24.59 8.51
CA SER A 350 20.46 -23.71 7.46
C SER A 350 19.24 -24.31 6.76
N MET A 351 19.22 -25.62 6.53
CA MET A 351 18.07 -26.34 5.98
C MET A 351 16.83 -26.24 6.88
N GLU A 352 17.00 -26.37 8.20
CA GLU A 352 15.91 -26.30 9.17
C GLU A 352 15.38 -24.87 9.33
N ILE A 353 16.27 -23.86 9.27
CA ILE A 353 15.88 -22.45 9.15
C ILE A 353 15.01 -22.25 7.90
N GLY A 354 15.43 -22.80 6.76
CA GLY A 354 14.65 -22.71 5.52
C GLY A 354 13.26 -23.32 5.64
N VAL A 355 13.12 -24.49 6.27
CA VAL A 355 11.81 -25.13 6.50
C VAL A 355 10.95 -24.28 7.44
N ALA A 356 11.51 -23.82 8.56
CA ALA A 356 10.77 -22.98 9.52
C ALA A 356 10.34 -21.65 8.89
N ALA A 357 11.24 -20.99 8.13
CA ALA A 357 10.95 -19.75 7.42
C ALA A 357 9.89 -19.94 6.33
N SER A 358 9.89 -21.07 5.62
CA SER A 358 8.85 -21.42 4.65
C SER A 358 7.46 -21.54 5.27
N GLU A 359 7.35 -22.13 6.47
CA GLU A 359 6.08 -22.21 7.19
C GLU A 359 5.64 -20.86 7.73
N LEU A 360 6.56 -20.10 8.31
CA LEU A 360 6.26 -18.74 8.76
C LEU A 360 5.83 -17.84 7.59
N MET A 361 6.44 -18.00 6.41
CA MET A 361 6.08 -17.20 5.24
C MET A 361 4.64 -17.52 4.79
N TRP A 362 4.21 -18.78 4.90
CA TRP A 362 2.80 -19.13 4.66
C TRP A 362 1.88 -18.50 5.71
N ASP A 363 2.27 -18.53 6.99
CA ASP A 363 1.51 -17.86 8.06
C ASP A 363 1.39 -16.35 7.79
N ALA A 364 2.47 -15.70 7.33
CA ALA A 364 2.49 -14.29 6.96
C ALA A 364 1.62 -14.00 5.74
N ILE A 365 1.64 -14.86 4.72
CA ILE A 365 0.74 -14.74 3.55
C ILE A 365 -0.73 -14.78 4.00
N LEU A 366 -1.09 -15.67 4.92
CA LEU A 366 -2.45 -15.76 5.46
C LEU A 366 -2.80 -14.54 6.31
N ALA A 367 -1.87 -14.08 7.16
CA ALA A 367 -2.04 -12.89 8.00
C ALA A 367 -2.19 -11.58 7.20
N ALA A 368 -1.73 -11.55 5.94
CA ALA A 368 -1.90 -10.41 5.06
C ALA A 368 -3.37 -10.20 4.62
N VAL A 369 -4.15 -11.28 4.58
CA VAL A 369 -5.54 -11.22 4.12
C VAL A 369 -6.45 -10.79 5.27
N PRO A 370 -7.26 -9.72 5.09
CA PRO A 370 -8.24 -9.32 6.09
C PRO A 370 -9.22 -10.46 6.42
N PRO A 371 -9.55 -10.70 7.70
CA PRO A 371 -10.43 -11.79 8.11
C PRO A 371 -11.84 -11.65 7.52
N GLN A 372 -12.27 -10.42 7.24
CA GLN A 372 -13.52 -10.12 6.56
C GLN A 372 -13.23 -9.28 5.33
N GLN A 373 -13.71 -9.74 4.18
CA GLN A 373 -13.67 -8.98 2.94
C GLN A 373 -14.73 -7.88 2.98
N VAL A 374 -14.42 -6.74 2.37
CA VAL A 374 -15.43 -5.69 2.14
C VAL A 374 -16.53 -6.28 1.26
N THR A 375 -17.79 -6.00 1.57
CA THR A 375 -18.92 -6.46 0.76
C THR A 375 -19.76 -5.27 0.34
N GLN A 376 -20.49 -5.43 -0.77
CA GLN A 376 -21.50 -4.48 -1.16
C GLN A 376 -22.67 -4.56 -0.15
N PRO A 377 -23.07 -3.44 0.48
CA PRO A 377 -24.25 -3.44 1.35
C PRO A 377 -25.51 -3.72 0.52
N LYS A 378 -26.52 -4.35 1.13
CA LYS A 378 -27.81 -4.56 0.47
C LYS A 378 -28.62 -3.27 0.50
N ALA A 379 -29.27 -2.94 -0.61
CA ALA A 379 -30.27 -1.88 -0.63
C ALA A 379 -31.43 -2.23 0.32
N ASP A 380 -31.93 -1.24 1.03
CA ASP A 380 -33.13 -1.33 1.85
C ASP A 380 -34.32 -0.76 1.04
N PRO A 381 -35.23 -1.61 0.53
CA PRO A 381 -36.35 -1.15 -0.28
C PRO A 381 -37.39 -0.35 0.51
N ASP A 382 -37.40 -0.47 1.84
CA ASP A 382 -38.33 0.21 2.73
C ASP A 382 -37.78 1.56 3.21
N LEU A 383 -36.48 1.81 2.99
CA LEU A 383 -35.82 3.05 3.35
C LEU A 383 -36.14 4.16 2.35
N VAL A 384 -37.01 5.08 2.77
CA VAL A 384 -37.36 6.29 2.01
C VAL A 384 -36.56 7.48 2.53
N ILE A 385 -35.69 8.04 1.68
CA ILE A 385 -34.96 9.28 1.97
C ILE A 385 -35.73 10.47 1.37
N PRO A 386 -36.05 11.52 2.16
CA PRO A 386 -36.75 12.69 1.66
C PRO A 386 -36.03 13.34 0.48
N SER A 387 -36.76 13.75 -0.56
CA SER A 387 -36.15 14.40 -1.73
C SER A 387 -35.40 15.69 -1.39
N SER A 388 -35.76 16.38 -0.31
CA SER A 388 -34.99 17.53 0.21
C SER A 388 -33.56 17.12 0.58
N THR A 389 -33.40 15.99 1.27
CA THR A 389 -32.09 15.42 1.64
C THR A 389 -31.35 14.91 0.41
N LEU A 390 -32.04 14.24 -0.52
CA LEU A 390 -31.39 13.77 -1.75
C LEU A 390 -30.82 14.91 -2.60
N ARG A 391 -31.48 16.07 -2.65
CA ARG A 391 -30.96 17.25 -3.35
C ARG A 391 -29.64 17.74 -2.76
N GLU A 392 -29.40 17.55 -1.46
CA GLU A 392 -28.12 17.92 -0.85
C GLU A 392 -26.96 17.10 -1.42
N TYR A 393 -27.22 15.92 -1.98
CA TYR A 393 -26.20 15.04 -2.56
C TYR A 393 -25.96 15.27 -4.06
N VAL A 394 -26.79 16.09 -4.73
CA VAL A 394 -26.65 16.42 -6.15
C VAL A 394 -25.41 17.27 -6.39
N GLY A 395 -24.68 16.96 -7.46
CA GLY A 395 -23.48 17.68 -7.89
C GLY A 395 -22.45 16.79 -8.56
N THR A 396 -21.39 17.42 -9.05
CA THR A 396 -20.21 16.74 -9.61
C THR A 396 -19.13 16.64 -8.56
N TYR A 397 -18.69 15.41 -8.26
CA TYR A 397 -17.63 15.12 -7.31
C TYR A 397 -16.38 14.66 -8.04
N LYS A 398 -15.26 15.37 -7.84
CA LYS A 398 -13.98 15.07 -8.45
C LYS A 398 -13.11 14.25 -7.48
N PHE A 399 -12.59 13.11 -7.94
CA PHE A 399 -11.61 12.29 -7.21
C PHE A 399 -10.17 12.56 -7.64
N SER A 400 -10.00 12.95 -8.91
CA SER A 400 -8.75 13.36 -9.54
C SER A 400 -9.05 14.03 -10.88
N ASP A 401 -8.03 14.50 -11.58
CA ASP A 401 -8.14 15.06 -12.93
C ASP A 401 -8.80 14.12 -13.95
N PHE A 402 -8.76 12.81 -13.72
CA PHE A 402 -9.23 11.80 -14.67
C PHE A 402 -10.43 10.98 -14.18
N ALA A 403 -10.95 11.23 -12.97
CA ALA A 403 -12.07 10.49 -12.42
C ALA A 403 -13.04 11.41 -11.67
N SER A 404 -14.29 11.44 -12.12
CA SER A 404 -15.37 12.22 -11.50
C SER A 404 -16.68 11.44 -11.48
N LEU A 405 -17.55 11.77 -10.53
CA LEU A 405 -18.89 11.21 -10.35
C LEU A 405 -19.91 12.34 -10.34
N THR A 406 -20.78 12.38 -11.34
CA THR A 406 -21.90 13.33 -11.38
C THR A 406 -23.13 12.63 -10.82
N VAL A 407 -23.76 13.24 -9.81
CA VAL A 407 -24.96 12.74 -9.13
C VAL A 407 -26.11 13.69 -9.41
N ARG A 408 -27.21 13.16 -9.98
CA ARG A 408 -28.44 13.86 -10.31
C ARG A 408 -29.63 13.28 -9.56
N LEU A 409 -30.70 14.05 -9.45
CA LEU A 409 -31.99 13.59 -8.92
C LEU A 409 -33.00 13.41 -10.07
N GLU A 410 -33.36 12.17 -10.35
CA GLU A 410 -34.29 11.80 -11.42
C GLU A 410 -35.43 10.95 -10.83
N ASP A 411 -36.69 11.35 -11.07
CA ASP A 411 -37.88 10.67 -10.55
C ASP A 411 -37.82 10.33 -9.05
N GLY A 412 -37.27 11.24 -8.25
CA GLY A 412 -37.12 11.09 -6.81
C GLY A 412 -35.98 10.16 -6.36
N ASN A 413 -35.10 9.75 -7.28
CA ASN A 413 -33.97 8.86 -7.02
C ASN A 413 -32.66 9.50 -7.41
N LEU A 414 -31.60 9.18 -6.67
CA LEU A 414 -30.26 9.54 -7.10
C LEU A 414 -29.83 8.67 -8.27
N VAL A 415 -29.29 9.31 -9.28
CA VAL A 415 -28.71 8.69 -10.47
C VAL A 415 -27.29 9.20 -10.60
N ALA A 416 -26.32 8.31 -10.74
CA ALA A 416 -24.91 8.63 -10.81
C ALA A 416 -24.30 8.19 -12.13
N GLU A 417 -23.41 8.99 -12.68
CA GLU A 417 -22.68 8.72 -13.90
C GLU A 417 -21.20 9.10 -13.72
N ALA A 418 -20.30 8.22 -14.16
CA ALA A 418 -18.88 8.49 -14.10
C ALA A 418 -18.46 9.29 -15.33
N SER A 419 -17.52 10.21 -15.13
CA SER A 419 -16.94 11.04 -16.18
C SER A 419 -15.42 11.16 -16.03
N GLY A 420 -14.76 11.67 -17.06
CA GLY A 420 -13.30 11.68 -17.19
C GLY A 420 -12.77 10.47 -17.96
N GLU A 421 -11.56 10.03 -17.62
CA GLU A 421 -10.88 8.93 -18.31
C GLU A 421 -11.20 7.57 -17.69
N ARG A 422 -11.61 7.50 -16.41
CA ARG A 422 -11.88 6.24 -15.70
C ARG A 422 -13.33 6.11 -15.22
N ASP A 423 -13.77 4.87 -15.06
CA ASP A 423 -15.00 4.54 -14.34
C ASP A 423 -14.80 4.78 -12.83
N VAL A 424 -15.90 5.05 -12.13
CA VAL A 424 -15.93 5.14 -10.66
C VAL A 424 -16.47 3.82 -10.12
N PHE A 425 -15.58 2.83 -10.07
CA PHE A 425 -15.90 1.45 -9.74
C PHE A 425 -17.07 0.89 -10.58
N GLN A 426 -18.23 0.68 -9.96
CA GLN A 426 -19.42 0.11 -10.60
C GLN A 426 -20.31 1.16 -11.28
N ILE A 427 -19.94 2.43 -11.17
CA ILE A 427 -20.53 3.51 -11.96
C ILE A 427 -19.62 3.72 -13.15
N THR A 428 -20.10 3.32 -14.33
CA THR A 428 -19.30 3.33 -15.56
C THR A 428 -19.62 4.56 -16.41
N LYS A 429 -18.72 4.92 -17.31
CA LYS A 429 -18.95 5.93 -18.35
C LYS A 429 -19.93 5.47 -19.46
N ALA A 430 -20.36 4.22 -19.43
CA ALA A 430 -21.31 3.67 -20.42
C ALA A 430 -22.74 4.19 -20.23
N GLY A 431 -23.04 4.79 -19.08
CA GLY A 431 -24.30 5.47 -18.83
C GLY A 431 -24.67 5.59 -17.36
N PRO A 432 -25.72 6.35 -17.06
CA PRO A 432 -26.18 6.60 -15.71
C PRO A 432 -26.68 5.34 -15.01
N ARG A 433 -26.45 5.27 -13.70
CA ARG A 433 -26.87 4.17 -12.83
C ARG A 433 -27.56 4.67 -11.58
N ARG A 434 -28.69 4.07 -11.23
CA ARG A 434 -29.45 4.45 -10.03
C ARG A 434 -28.68 4.06 -8.76
N LEU A 435 -28.59 5.00 -7.82
CA LEU A 435 -28.11 4.76 -6.48
C LEU A 435 -29.28 4.38 -5.57
N LEU A 436 -29.16 3.24 -4.91
CA LEU A 436 -30.16 2.66 -4.02
C LEU A 436 -29.74 2.88 -2.58
N ALA A 437 -30.65 3.37 -1.74
CA ALA A 437 -30.37 3.57 -0.32
C ALA A 437 -30.12 2.23 0.36
N ALA A 438 -29.00 2.11 1.08
CA ALA A 438 -28.70 0.99 1.97
C ALA A 438 -28.76 1.43 3.44
N MET A 439 -28.43 2.69 3.71
CA MET A 439 -28.60 3.38 4.99
C MET A 439 -28.95 4.86 4.70
N GLN A 440 -29.21 5.67 5.73
CA GLN A 440 -29.65 7.08 5.56
C GLN A 440 -28.74 7.93 4.66
N ASP A 441 -27.44 7.70 4.72
CA ASP A 441 -26.40 8.43 3.97
C ASP A 441 -25.51 7.51 3.13
N VAL A 442 -25.81 6.22 3.07
CA VAL A 442 -25.05 5.20 2.31
C VAL A 442 -25.92 4.63 1.21
N PHE A 443 -25.41 4.70 -0.01
CA PHE A 443 -26.06 4.17 -1.20
C PHE A 443 -25.21 3.10 -1.86
N THR A 444 -25.86 2.26 -2.65
CA THR A 444 -25.26 1.17 -3.42
C THR A 444 -25.95 1.07 -4.78
N VAL A 445 -25.69 0.00 -5.52
CA VAL A 445 -26.34 -0.31 -6.80
C VAL A 445 -27.08 -1.65 -6.72
N ASP A 446 -27.92 -1.93 -7.70
CA ASP A 446 -28.83 -3.07 -7.75
C ASP A 446 -28.14 -4.44 -7.82
N ARG A 447 -26.98 -4.51 -8.48
CA ARG A 447 -26.19 -5.73 -8.66
C ARG A 447 -24.71 -5.40 -8.74
N GLY A 448 -23.87 -6.20 -8.10
CA GLY A 448 -22.43 -6.00 -8.21
C GLY A 448 -21.66 -7.14 -7.58
N ARG A 449 -20.73 -7.73 -8.33
CA ARG A 449 -19.85 -8.77 -7.79
C ARG A 449 -18.84 -8.19 -6.78
N TYR A 450 -18.35 -7.00 -7.07
CA TYR A 450 -17.29 -6.34 -6.30
C TYR A 450 -17.83 -5.29 -5.34
N PRO A 451 -17.09 -4.92 -4.28
CA PRO A 451 -17.58 -3.95 -3.31
C PRO A 451 -17.85 -2.58 -3.93
N PHE A 452 -19.07 -2.08 -3.74
CA PHE A 452 -19.43 -0.72 -4.09
C PHE A 452 -20.45 -0.14 -3.10
N SER A 453 -20.08 0.98 -2.50
CA SER A 453 -21.00 1.86 -1.78
C SER A 453 -20.51 3.29 -1.90
N VAL A 454 -21.42 4.24 -1.81
CA VAL A 454 -21.11 5.66 -1.73
C VAL A 454 -21.76 6.24 -0.50
N LYS A 455 -20.99 6.99 0.28
CA LYS A 455 -21.47 7.76 1.42
C LYS A 455 -21.33 9.24 1.13
N PHE A 456 -22.36 10.02 1.35
CA PHE A 456 -22.30 11.48 1.18
C PHE A 456 -22.10 12.15 2.53
N THR A 457 -21.14 13.08 2.60
CA THR A 457 -20.80 13.83 3.81
C THR A 457 -20.48 15.29 3.47
N GLY A 458 -21.48 16.17 3.54
CA GLY A 458 -21.34 17.57 3.12
C GLY A 458 -20.95 17.68 1.65
N ASP A 459 -19.82 18.32 1.36
CA ASP A 459 -19.27 18.47 0.00
C ASP A 459 -18.39 17.29 -0.44
N THR A 460 -18.43 16.16 0.27
CA THR A 460 -17.66 14.97 -0.08
C THR A 460 -18.53 13.77 -0.38
N VAL A 461 -18.07 12.95 -1.30
CA VAL A 461 -18.55 11.59 -1.53
C VAL A 461 -17.42 10.61 -1.22
N ILE A 462 -17.73 9.58 -0.46
CA ILE A 462 -16.77 8.55 -0.06
C ILE A 462 -17.21 7.24 -0.71
N VAL A 463 -16.45 6.77 -1.70
CA VAL A 463 -16.65 5.45 -2.30
C VAL A 463 -15.99 4.40 -1.42
N ASN A 464 -16.70 3.32 -1.10
CA ASN A 464 -16.25 2.22 -0.25
C ASN A 464 -15.65 2.69 1.10
N PRO A 465 -16.43 3.35 1.97
CA PRO A 465 -15.96 3.89 3.24
C PRO A 465 -15.19 2.87 4.08
N GLY A 466 -14.12 3.33 4.75
CA GLY A 466 -13.24 2.48 5.56
C GLY A 466 -11.81 2.50 5.03
N ARG A 467 -11.09 1.37 5.17
CA ARG A 467 -9.68 1.33 4.78
C ARG A 467 -9.49 1.64 3.28
N TRP A 468 -10.26 1.07 2.36
CA TRP A 468 -10.03 1.29 0.91
C TRP A 468 -10.84 2.44 0.32
N GLN A 469 -11.20 3.42 1.14
CA GLN A 469 -12.04 4.51 0.69
C GLN A 469 -11.39 5.34 -0.41
N GLN A 470 -12.21 5.90 -1.29
CA GLN A 470 -11.82 6.94 -2.24
C GLN A 470 -12.70 8.16 -1.95
N ILE A 471 -12.07 9.32 -1.80
CA ILE A 471 -12.76 10.56 -1.44
C ILE A 471 -12.84 11.41 -2.70
N GLY A 472 -14.06 11.82 -3.04
CA GLY A 472 -14.32 12.79 -4.08
C GLY A 472 -14.93 14.04 -3.46
N HIS A 473 -14.59 15.20 -4.00
CA HIS A 473 -15.03 16.50 -3.47
C HIS A 473 -15.85 17.24 -4.52
N ARG A 474 -16.92 17.90 -4.08
CA ARG A 474 -17.86 18.61 -4.96
C ARG A 474 -17.19 19.82 -5.59
N VAL A 475 -17.28 19.94 -6.91
CA VAL A 475 -16.69 21.06 -7.69
C VAL A 475 -17.74 21.95 -8.36
N GLU A 476 -18.98 21.49 -8.48
CA GLU A 476 -20.09 22.23 -9.07
C GLU A 476 -21.33 22.10 -8.16
N HIS A 477 -21.92 23.25 -7.81
CA HIS A 477 -23.29 23.31 -7.27
C HIS A 477 -24.23 23.57 -8.46
N GLU A 478 -25.11 22.61 -8.75
CA GLU A 478 -26.24 22.84 -9.68
C GLU A 478 -27.32 23.71 -9.04
#